data_AF-G9HSH6-F1
#
_entry.id   AF-G9HSH6-F1
#
_cell.length_a   1.000
_cell.length_b   1.000
_cell.length_c   1.000
_cell.angle_alpha   90.00
_cell.angle_beta   90.00
_cell.angle_gamma   90.00
#
_symmetry.space_group_name_H-M   'P 1'
#
loop_
_entity.id
_entity.type
_entity.pdbx_description
1 polymer ?
#
loop_
_entity_poly.entity_id
_entity_poly.type
_entity_poly.pdbx_seq_one_letter_code
_entity_poly.pdbx_strand_id
1 'polypeptide(L)'
;RQAVPLICQEAPFVGTGMETRAAYDSRICIISRHDGVVKYVDAEKVIIERKGGKESDTYDLTKFKKTNQGTCFNQTPVVGVVHSEIDGRVTKVSKEKIEVTADNGSVREYSLTSGLKQYQPLISSGEEVRRGSTLAGQIVLGERMDENGNILQKGTVLADGPAVDNGTLALGRNVLVAFMPW
;
A
#
# COMPACT_ATOMS: atom_id res chain seq x y z
N ARG A 1 -23.33 -10.65 -5.79
CA ARG A 1 -22.87 -10.11 -7.11
C ARG A 1 -23.45 -8.73 -7.43
N GLN A 2 -24.58 -8.33 -6.85
CA GLN A 2 -25.26 -7.06 -7.15
C GLN A 2 -24.87 -5.90 -6.21
N ALA A 3 -23.89 -6.11 -5.33
CA ALA A 3 -23.40 -5.04 -4.46
C ALA A 3 -22.77 -3.94 -5.33
N VAL A 4 -23.07 -2.69 -4.97
CA VAL A 4 -22.54 -1.51 -5.67
C VAL A 4 -21.32 -1.01 -4.91
N PRO A 5 -20.21 -0.66 -5.59
CA PRO A 5 -19.04 -0.07 -4.94
C PRO A 5 -19.42 1.20 -4.16
N LEU A 6 -19.10 1.20 -2.87
CA LEU A 6 -19.25 2.36 -2.00
C LEU A 6 -18.06 3.33 -2.19
N ILE A 7 -18.28 4.60 -1.85
CA ILE A 7 -17.21 5.62 -1.79
C ILE A 7 -16.16 5.22 -0.74
N CYS A 8 -16.61 4.83 0.45
CA CYS A 8 -15.78 4.32 1.53
C CYS A 8 -16.23 2.91 1.87
N GLN A 9 -15.36 1.94 1.61
CA GLN A 9 -15.60 0.52 1.87
C GLN A 9 -15.01 0.14 3.23
N GLU A 10 -15.48 -0.96 3.78
CA GLU A 10 -14.99 -1.46 5.06
C GLU A 10 -14.98 -2.99 5.04
N ALA A 11 -13.85 -3.57 5.42
CA ALA A 11 -13.76 -5.02 5.58
C ALA A 11 -14.78 -5.50 6.63
N PRO A 12 -15.47 -6.63 6.38
CA PRO A 12 -16.45 -7.15 7.32
C PRO A 12 -15.76 -7.62 8.60
N PHE A 13 -16.35 -7.31 9.77
CA PHE A 13 -15.82 -7.80 11.04
C PHE A 13 -15.92 -9.33 11.17
N VAL A 14 -16.96 -9.92 10.60
CA VAL A 14 -17.17 -11.37 10.57
C VAL A 14 -17.00 -11.84 9.12
N GLY A 15 -15.85 -12.46 8.84
CA GLY A 15 -15.50 -12.99 7.53
C GLY A 15 -15.38 -14.51 7.51
N THR A 16 -15.31 -15.07 6.31
CA THR A 16 -15.16 -16.50 6.02
C THR A 16 -13.70 -16.90 5.76
N GLY A 17 -12.83 -15.93 5.49
CA GLY A 17 -11.44 -16.13 5.05
C GLY A 17 -11.29 -16.25 3.53
N MET A 18 -12.40 -16.32 2.78
CA MET A 18 -12.37 -16.35 1.31
C MET A 18 -12.22 -14.96 0.69
N GLU A 19 -12.46 -13.90 1.45
CA GLU A 19 -12.53 -12.52 0.97
C GLU A 19 -11.20 -12.06 0.37
N THR A 20 -10.08 -12.35 1.03
CA THR A 20 -8.73 -11.99 0.54
C THR A 20 -8.40 -12.74 -0.75
N ARG A 21 -8.77 -14.02 -0.85
CA ARG A 21 -8.51 -14.80 -2.06
C ARG A 21 -9.40 -14.32 -3.22
N ALA A 22 -10.67 -14.06 -2.95
CA ALA A 22 -11.60 -13.54 -3.95
C ALA A 22 -11.16 -12.17 -4.50
N ALA A 23 -10.71 -11.25 -3.63
CA ALA A 23 -10.18 -9.96 -4.06
C ALA A 23 -8.91 -10.12 -4.90
N TYR A 24 -7.98 -10.98 -4.47
CA TYR A 24 -6.72 -11.24 -5.18
C TYR A 24 -6.95 -11.87 -6.56
N ASP A 25 -7.73 -12.95 -6.61
CA ASP A 25 -8.00 -13.70 -7.85
C ASP A 25 -8.86 -12.88 -8.84
N SER A 26 -9.60 -11.87 -8.37
CA SER A 26 -10.37 -10.97 -9.22
C SER A 26 -9.52 -10.04 -10.10
N ARG A 27 -8.23 -9.88 -9.79
CA ARG A 27 -7.29 -8.96 -10.48
C ARG A 27 -7.76 -7.50 -10.53
N ILE A 28 -8.69 -7.12 -9.66
CA ILE A 28 -9.18 -5.74 -9.56
C ILE A 28 -8.19 -4.83 -8.82
N CYS A 29 -7.43 -5.43 -7.91
CA CYS A 29 -6.33 -4.80 -7.19
C CYS A 29 -5.06 -4.80 -8.05
N ILE A 30 -4.22 -3.80 -7.86
CA ILE A 30 -2.89 -3.79 -8.47
C ILE A 30 -1.95 -4.57 -7.57
N ILE A 31 -1.29 -5.57 -8.14
CA ILE A 31 -0.35 -6.46 -7.43
C ILE A 31 1.05 -6.21 -7.98
N SER A 32 2.06 -6.21 -7.10
CA SER A 32 3.45 -6.08 -7.52
C SER A 32 3.88 -7.30 -8.34
N ARG A 33 4.55 -7.05 -9.47
CA ARG A 33 5.13 -8.11 -10.33
C ARG A 33 6.50 -8.56 -9.85
N HIS A 34 7.25 -7.66 -9.21
CA HIS A 34 8.62 -7.91 -8.78
C HIS A 34 8.79 -7.55 -7.30
N ASP A 35 9.75 -8.23 -6.66
CA ASP A 35 10.18 -7.86 -5.32
C ASP A 35 10.88 -6.51 -5.36
N GLY A 36 10.61 -5.63 -4.39
CA GLY A 36 11.15 -4.28 -4.41
C GLY A 36 10.80 -3.45 -3.19
N VAL A 37 11.13 -2.17 -3.28
CA VAL A 37 10.83 -1.16 -2.26
C VAL A 37 10.06 -0.03 -2.93
N VAL A 38 8.98 0.41 -2.30
CA VAL A 38 8.16 1.50 -2.81
C VAL A 38 8.92 2.82 -2.71
N LYS A 39 9.23 3.45 -3.84
CA LYS A 39 9.99 4.71 -3.87
C LYS A 39 9.09 5.93 -3.76
N TYR A 40 7.93 5.85 -4.41
CA TYR A 40 7.00 6.95 -4.53
C TYR A 40 5.56 6.43 -4.61
N VAL A 41 4.65 7.11 -3.91
CA VAL A 41 3.22 6.79 -3.88
C VAL A 41 2.46 8.09 -4.06
N ASP A 42 1.51 8.06 -4.99
CA ASP A 42 0.55 9.12 -5.19
C ASP A 42 -0.83 8.53 -5.47
N ALA A 43 -1.86 9.38 -5.50
CA ALA A 43 -3.23 9.01 -5.80
C ALA A 43 -3.42 8.44 -7.22
N GLU A 44 -2.50 8.72 -8.15
CA GLU A 44 -2.57 8.30 -9.55
C GLU A 44 -1.56 7.22 -9.94
N LYS A 45 -0.43 7.11 -9.25
CA LYS A 45 0.61 6.12 -9.59
C LYS A 45 1.42 5.68 -8.39
N VAL A 46 1.96 4.47 -8.50
CA VAL A 46 2.89 3.89 -7.52
C VAL A 46 4.17 3.50 -8.25
N ILE A 47 5.33 3.90 -7.72
CA ILE A 47 6.64 3.58 -8.28
C ILE A 47 7.40 2.69 -7.30
N ILE A 48 7.85 1.55 -7.78
CA ILE A 48 8.60 0.55 -7.00
C ILE A 48 9.98 0.40 -7.61
N GLU A 49 11.00 0.43 -6.76
CA GLU A 49 12.38 0.13 -7.13
C GLU A 49 12.63 -1.37 -6.93
N ARG A 50 13.03 -2.07 -7.99
CA ARG A 50 13.21 -3.53 -7.96
C ARG A 50 14.40 -3.91 -7.09
N LYS A 51 14.27 -5.04 -6.38
CA LYS A 51 15.37 -5.61 -5.59
C LYS A 51 16.41 -6.23 -6.52
N GLY A 52 17.62 -5.66 -6.56
CA GLY A 52 18.75 -6.20 -7.32
C GLY A 52 19.09 -5.46 -8.62
N GLY A 53 18.41 -4.35 -8.93
CA GLY A 53 18.73 -3.48 -10.07
C GLY A 53 18.27 -2.04 -9.84
N LYS A 54 18.74 -1.09 -10.66
CA LYS A 54 18.26 0.32 -10.66
C LYS A 54 16.96 0.52 -11.44
N GLU A 55 16.31 -0.55 -11.86
CA GLU A 55 15.06 -0.49 -12.61
C GLU A 55 13.88 -0.20 -11.67
N SER A 56 13.00 0.68 -12.11
CA SER A 56 11.77 1.03 -11.40
C SER A 56 10.54 0.59 -12.19
N ASP A 57 9.62 -0.09 -11.52
CA ASP A 57 8.29 -0.38 -12.04
C ASP A 57 7.33 0.75 -11.70
N THR A 58 6.61 1.25 -12.70
CA THR A 58 5.55 2.23 -12.52
C THR A 58 4.20 1.56 -12.72
N TYR A 59 3.28 1.77 -11.79
CA TYR A 59 1.92 1.25 -11.80
C TYR A 59 0.94 2.41 -11.78
N ASP A 60 0.20 2.60 -12.88
CA ASP A 60 -0.82 3.63 -12.99
C ASP A 60 -2.16 3.15 -12.42
N LEU A 61 -2.78 3.99 -11.58
CA LEU A 61 -4.05 3.74 -10.92
C LEU A 61 -5.19 4.24 -11.79
N THR A 62 -6.23 3.42 -11.92
CA THR A 62 -7.45 3.84 -12.60
C THR A 62 -8.32 4.67 -11.66
N LYS A 63 -8.55 5.94 -11.99
CA LYS A 63 -9.36 6.87 -11.20
C LYS A 63 -10.70 7.14 -11.86
N PHE A 64 -11.77 7.07 -11.07
CA PHE A 64 -13.14 7.46 -11.43
C PHE A 64 -13.63 7.00 -12.80
N LYS A 65 -13.23 5.80 -13.24
CA LYS A 65 -13.62 5.24 -14.54
C LYS A 65 -15.01 4.62 -14.44
N LYS A 66 -15.88 4.90 -15.40
CA LYS A 66 -17.21 4.28 -15.47
C LYS A 66 -17.11 2.81 -15.90
N THR A 67 -17.83 1.91 -15.22
CA THR A 67 -17.96 0.50 -15.62
C THR A 67 -19.13 0.29 -16.59
N ASN A 68 -19.21 -0.91 -17.19
CA ASN A 68 -20.31 -1.29 -18.09
C ASN A 68 -21.70 -1.19 -17.43
N GLN A 69 -21.78 -1.40 -16.11
CA GLN A 69 -23.02 -1.30 -15.33
C GLN A 69 -23.25 0.11 -14.74
N GLY A 70 -22.43 1.09 -15.12
CA GLY A 70 -22.57 2.48 -14.66
C GLY A 70 -22.04 2.76 -13.26
N THR A 71 -21.34 1.81 -12.63
CA THR A 71 -20.68 2.03 -11.33
C THR A 71 -19.32 2.71 -11.50
N CYS A 72 -18.79 3.24 -10.40
CA CYS A 72 -17.48 3.87 -10.37
C CYS A 72 -16.37 2.82 -10.13
N PHE A 73 -15.38 2.80 -11.00
CA PHE A 73 -14.13 2.07 -10.84
C PHE A 73 -13.05 3.05 -10.38
N ASN A 74 -12.70 2.98 -9.11
CA ASN A 74 -11.68 3.81 -8.50
C ASN A 74 -10.69 2.94 -7.75
N GLN A 75 -9.40 3.11 -8.06
CA GLN A 75 -8.31 2.47 -7.34
C GLN A 75 -7.67 3.43 -6.35
N THR A 76 -7.28 2.91 -5.20
CA THR A 76 -6.65 3.67 -4.12
C THR A 76 -5.36 2.98 -3.66
N PRO A 77 -4.23 3.70 -3.55
CA PRO A 77 -2.99 3.10 -3.10
C PRO A 77 -3.11 2.65 -1.63
N VAL A 78 -2.61 1.45 -1.34
CA VAL A 78 -2.59 0.84 0.01
C VAL A 78 -1.19 0.89 0.61
N VAL A 79 -0.17 0.89 -0.26
CA VAL A 79 1.22 0.98 0.16
C VAL A 79 1.57 2.40 0.60
N GLY A 80 2.50 2.50 1.54
CA GLY A 80 2.95 3.78 2.07
C GLY A 80 4.44 3.99 1.88
N VAL A 81 4.85 5.25 1.99
CA VAL A 81 6.23 5.67 2.16
C VAL A 81 6.32 6.60 3.36
N VAL A 82 7.48 6.61 4.01
CA VAL A 82 7.76 7.48 5.16
C VAL A 82 8.46 8.73 4.64
N HIS A 83 7.92 9.91 4.96
CA HIS A 83 8.48 11.19 4.57
C HIS A 83 9.12 11.88 5.76
N SER A 84 10.11 12.75 5.50
CA SER A 84 10.66 13.62 6.53
C SER A 84 9.69 14.75 6.84
N GLU A 85 9.38 14.96 8.12
CA GLU A 85 8.63 16.10 8.61
C GLU A 85 9.51 17.34 8.83
N ILE A 86 10.83 17.15 8.85
CA ILE A 86 11.83 18.17 9.14
C ILE A 86 12.87 18.28 8.03
N ASP A 87 13.38 19.49 7.84
CA ASP A 87 14.61 19.74 7.10
C ASP A 87 15.81 19.46 8.00
N GLY A 88 16.81 18.76 7.49
CA GLY A 88 17.99 18.42 8.28
C GLY A 88 18.87 17.32 7.69
N ARG A 89 19.73 16.74 8.53
CA ARG A 89 20.63 15.66 8.13
C ARG A 89 20.25 14.35 8.81
N VAL A 90 20.33 13.27 8.06
CA VAL A 90 20.10 11.92 8.57
C VAL A 90 21.30 11.52 9.41
N THR A 91 21.13 11.36 10.71
CA THR A 91 22.23 11.02 11.63
C THR A 91 22.40 9.53 11.79
N LYS A 92 21.30 8.77 11.76
CA LYS A 92 21.34 7.32 11.93
C LYS A 92 20.30 6.63 11.08
N VAL A 93 20.74 5.61 10.35
CA VAL A 93 19.87 4.69 9.60
C VAL A 93 20.09 3.29 10.14
N SER A 94 19.05 2.70 10.71
CA SER A 94 19.03 1.31 11.14
C SER A 94 17.89 0.57 10.45
N LYS A 95 17.83 -0.76 10.60
CA LYS A 95 16.71 -1.57 10.06
C LYS A 95 15.38 -1.29 10.76
N GLU A 96 15.41 -0.74 11.97
CA GLU A 96 14.23 -0.53 12.80
C GLU A 96 13.80 0.93 12.86
N LYS A 97 14.77 1.87 12.77
CA LYS A 97 14.55 3.30 12.95
C LYS A 97 15.44 4.15 12.05
N ILE A 98 14.92 5.31 11.64
CA ILE A 98 15.68 6.41 11.02
C ILE A 98 15.63 7.61 11.96
N GLU A 99 16.79 8.21 12.22
CA GLU A 99 16.92 9.45 12.99
C GLU A 99 17.32 10.59 12.05
N VAL A 100 16.53 11.64 12.05
CA VAL A 100 16.81 12.87 11.32
C VAL A 100 17.02 13.98 12.34
N THR A 101 18.10 14.74 12.19
CA THR A 101 18.43 15.88 13.04
C THR A 101 18.27 17.16 12.22
N ALA A 102 17.39 18.04 12.68
CA ALA A 102 17.16 19.34 12.07
C ALA A 102 18.27 20.33 12.40
N ASP A 103 18.40 21.38 11.59
CA ASP A 103 19.39 22.46 11.78
C ASP A 103 19.20 23.22 13.11
N ASN A 104 18.01 23.11 13.71
CA ASN A 104 17.67 23.67 15.02
C ASN A 104 18.05 22.74 16.20
N GLY A 105 18.69 21.59 15.94
CA GLY A 105 19.08 20.60 16.95
C GLY A 105 17.99 19.61 17.37
N SER A 106 16.78 19.69 16.80
CA SER A 106 15.69 18.74 17.11
C SER A 106 15.90 17.41 16.38
N VAL A 107 15.84 16.29 17.12
CA VAL A 107 15.93 14.94 16.56
C VAL A 107 14.54 14.34 16.42
N ARG A 108 14.23 13.78 15.25
CA ARG A 108 13.00 13.02 14.98
C ARG A 108 13.32 11.56 14.66
N GLU A 109 12.64 10.66 15.35
CA GLU A 109 12.70 9.22 15.11
C GLU A 109 11.54 8.77 14.23
N TYR A 110 11.84 7.99 13.19
CA TYR A 110 10.87 7.33 12.33
C TYR A 110 11.00 5.83 12.48
N SER A 111 9.94 5.16 12.94
CA SER A 111 9.92 3.69 13.07
C SER A 111 9.64 3.03 11.72
N LEU A 112 10.48 2.08 11.34
CA LEU A 112 10.39 1.35 10.06
C LEU A 112 9.53 0.09 10.14
N THR A 113 8.95 -0.18 11.31
CA THR A 113 7.95 -1.23 11.51
C THR A 113 6.67 -0.57 12.01
N SER A 114 5.63 -0.55 11.18
CA SER A 114 4.31 -0.07 11.58
C SER A 114 3.30 -1.20 11.41
N GLY A 115 3.02 -1.90 12.51
CA GLY A 115 2.13 -3.06 12.53
C GLY A 115 2.66 -4.21 11.66
N LEU A 116 1.88 -4.60 10.64
CA LEU A 116 2.22 -5.66 9.68
C LEU A 116 3.10 -5.19 8.51
N LYS A 117 3.27 -3.87 8.32
CA LYS A 117 4.00 -3.30 7.19
C LYS A 117 5.46 -3.04 7.58
N GLN A 118 6.38 -3.61 6.81
CA GLN A 118 7.83 -3.40 6.96
C GLN A 118 8.33 -2.39 5.94
N TYR A 119 9.19 -1.48 6.38
CA TYR A 119 9.76 -0.43 5.56
C TYR A 119 11.27 -0.59 5.48
N GLN A 120 11.83 -0.31 4.29
CA GLN A 120 13.27 -0.29 4.04
C GLN A 120 13.73 1.17 3.83
N PRO A 121 14.83 1.60 4.49
CA PRO A 121 15.40 2.92 4.25
C PRO A 121 15.89 3.03 2.80
N LEU A 122 15.55 4.16 2.16
CA LEU A 122 15.99 4.50 0.81
C LEU A 122 17.20 5.45 0.81
N ILE A 123 17.38 6.18 1.91
CA ILE A 123 18.43 7.18 2.12
C ILE A 123 19.61 6.62 2.91
N SER A 124 20.78 7.21 2.70
CA SER A 124 22.01 6.86 3.43
C SER A 124 22.25 7.79 4.62
N SER A 125 23.01 7.30 5.61
CA SER A 125 23.42 8.13 6.75
C SER A 125 24.29 9.31 6.28
N GLY A 126 24.00 10.50 6.77
CA GLY A 126 24.70 11.74 6.45
C GLY A 126 24.11 12.53 5.27
N GLU A 127 23.07 12.01 4.62
CA GLU A 127 22.37 12.67 3.53
C GLU A 127 21.49 13.82 4.06
N GLU A 128 21.45 14.92 3.31
CA GLU A 128 20.63 16.08 3.64
C GLU A 128 19.21 15.86 3.09
N VAL A 129 18.23 15.90 3.99
CA VAL A 129 16.83 15.65 3.69
C VAL A 129 16.05 16.93 3.90
N ARG A 130 15.16 17.23 2.96
CA ARG A 130 14.19 18.30 3.11
C ARG A 130 12.89 17.75 3.65
N ARG A 131 12.06 18.63 4.20
CA ARG A 131 10.69 18.29 4.53
C ARG A 131 9.96 17.78 3.29
N GLY A 132 9.34 16.61 3.40
CA GLY A 132 8.69 15.90 2.30
C GLY A 132 9.59 14.95 1.51
N SER A 133 10.91 14.89 1.77
CA SER A 133 11.78 13.88 1.17
C SER A 133 11.41 12.47 1.66
N THR A 134 11.41 11.49 0.76
CA THR A 134 11.14 10.09 1.10
C THR A 134 12.32 9.48 1.87
N LEU A 135 12.08 9.06 3.10
CA LEU A 135 13.08 8.43 3.97
C LEU A 135 13.08 6.90 3.78
N ALA A 136 11.91 6.30 3.71
CA ALA A 136 11.78 4.85 3.61
C ALA A 136 10.56 4.44 2.80
N GLY A 137 10.70 3.31 2.12
CA GLY A 137 9.64 2.70 1.32
C GLY A 137 9.15 1.41 1.92
N GLN A 138 7.86 1.10 1.76
CA GLN A 138 7.35 -0.22 2.13
C GLN A 138 8.01 -1.31 1.26
N ILE A 139 8.39 -2.43 1.89
CA ILE A 139 8.89 -3.61 1.18
C ILE A 139 7.69 -4.32 0.54
N VAL A 140 7.82 -4.62 -0.74
CA VAL A 140 6.80 -5.31 -1.53
C VAL A 140 7.36 -6.58 -2.13
N LEU A 141 6.54 -7.62 -2.14
CA LEU A 141 6.84 -8.92 -2.75
C LEU A 141 6.15 -9.01 -4.11
N GLY A 142 6.86 -9.54 -5.09
CA GLY A 142 6.34 -9.84 -6.42
C GLY A 142 5.54 -11.13 -6.42
N GLU A 143 4.50 -11.17 -7.26
CA GLU A 143 3.80 -12.41 -7.55
C GLU A 143 4.69 -13.38 -8.33
N ARG A 144 4.82 -14.61 -7.84
CA ARG A 144 5.54 -15.68 -8.54
C ARG A 144 4.56 -16.79 -8.92
N MET A 145 4.61 -17.19 -10.17
CA MET A 145 3.81 -18.28 -10.73
C MET A 145 4.71 -19.45 -11.12
N ASP A 146 4.17 -20.65 -11.01
CA ASP A 146 4.75 -21.87 -11.57
C ASP A 146 4.54 -21.92 -13.09
N GLU A 147 5.23 -22.82 -13.79
CA GLU A 147 5.08 -23.05 -15.23
C GLU A 147 3.63 -23.41 -15.61
N ASN A 148 2.89 -23.99 -14.66
CA ASN A 148 1.48 -24.35 -14.78
C ASN A 148 0.51 -23.19 -14.49
N GLY A 149 1.00 -21.97 -14.24
CA GLY A 149 0.19 -20.79 -13.91
C GLY A 149 -0.35 -20.77 -12.47
N ASN A 150 0.08 -21.69 -11.62
CA ASN A 150 -0.29 -21.70 -10.20
C ASN A 150 0.51 -20.65 -9.43
N ILE A 151 -0.15 -19.90 -8.55
CA ILE A 151 0.52 -18.89 -7.71
C ILE A 151 1.32 -19.61 -6.62
N LEU A 152 2.65 -19.54 -6.72
CA LEU A 152 3.59 -20.07 -5.72
C LEU A 152 3.78 -19.07 -4.58
N GLN A 153 3.82 -17.78 -4.91
CA GLN A 153 3.97 -16.69 -3.95
C GLN A 153 3.02 -15.55 -4.32
N LYS A 154 2.17 -15.15 -3.37
CA LYS A 154 1.28 -14.01 -3.54
C LYS A 154 2.10 -12.73 -3.57
N GLY A 155 1.84 -11.89 -4.56
CA GLY A 155 2.38 -10.54 -4.60
C GLY A 155 1.71 -9.65 -3.56
N THR A 156 2.40 -8.58 -3.18
CA THR A 156 1.83 -7.55 -2.31
C THR A 156 0.84 -6.70 -3.10
N VAL A 157 -0.33 -6.43 -2.49
CA VAL A 157 -1.33 -5.51 -3.06
C VAL A 157 -0.82 -4.08 -2.91
N LEU A 158 -0.66 -3.41 -4.05
CA LEU A 158 -0.17 -2.03 -4.14
C LEU A 158 -1.31 -1.02 -4.05
N ALA A 159 -2.42 -1.33 -4.71
CA ALA A 159 -3.61 -0.51 -4.71
C ALA A 159 -4.86 -1.39 -4.69
N ASP A 160 -5.83 -0.99 -3.88
CA ASP A 160 -7.15 -1.57 -3.82
C ASP A 160 -7.99 -1.11 -5.00
N GLY A 161 -8.86 -1.99 -5.47
CA GLY A 161 -9.90 -1.66 -6.44
C GLY A 161 -11.22 -1.28 -5.76
N PRO A 162 -12.29 -1.10 -6.56
CA PRO A 162 -13.63 -0.93 -5.99
C PRO A 162 -14.07 -2.19 -5.23
N ALA A 163 -14.74 -1.98 -4.12
CA ALA A 163 -15.21 -2.99 -3.17
C ALA A 163 -14.11 -3.87 -2.56
N VAL A 164 -12.94 -3.28 -2.28
CA VAL A 164 -11.81 -3.90 -1.60
C VAL A 164 -11.27 -2.95 -0.52
N ASP A 165 -11.01 -3.48 0.67
CA ASP A 165 -10.36 -2.78 1.78
C ASP A 165 -9.12 -3.57 2.23
N ASN A 166 -7.94 -2.97 2.07
CA ASN A 166 -6.63 -3.54 2.38
C ASN A 166 -6.44 -4.95 1.80
N GLY A 167 -6.75 -5.14 0.52
CA GLY A 167 -6.65 -6.43 -0.17
C GLY A 167 -7.73 -7.46 0.21
N THR A 168 -8.74 -7.06 0.99
CA THR A 168 -9.87 -7.92 1.40
C THR A 168 -11.16 -7.46 0.73
N LEU A 169 -11.96 -8.40 0.21
CA LEU A 169 -13.23 -8.06 -0.42
C LEU A 169 -14.19 -7.37 0.58
N ALA A 170 -14.63 -6.16 0.24
CA ALA A 170 -15.43 -5.28 1.08
C ALA A 170 -16.64 -4.72 0.31
N LEU A 171 -17.74 -5.48 0.31
CA LEU A 171 -18.94 -5.15 -0.47
C LEU A 171 -19.92 -4.20 0.24
N GLY A 172 -19.63 -3.77 1.47
CA GLY A 172 -20.57 -3.03 2.31
C GLY A 172 -19.89 -2.30 3.47
N ARG A 173 -20.66 -2.03 4.54
CA ARG A 173 -20.18 -1.45 5.81
C ARG A 173 -20.71 -2.22 7.01
N ASN A 174 -19.98 -2.15 8.12
CA ASN A 174 -20.43 -2.69 9.40
C ASN A 174 -21.42 -1.70 10.03
N VAL A 175 -22.61 -2.17 10.42
CA VAL A 175 -23.67 -1.33 11.00
C VAL A 175 -24.13 -1.89 12.34
N LEU A 176 -24.47 -1.00 13.28
CA LEU A 176 -25.10 -1.38 14.54
C LEU A 176 -26.57 -1.70 14.28
N VAL A 177 -26.99 -2.91 14.67
CA VAL A 177 -28.37 -3.39 14.47
C VAL A 177 -29.00 -3.67 15.82
N ALA A 178 -30.23 -3.18 16.00
CA ALA A 178 -31.08 -3.50 17.14
C ALA A 178 -32.35 -4.21 16.66
N PHE A 179 -32.77 -5.26 17.35
CA PHE A 179 -34.01 -5.99 17.07
C PHE A 179 -35.08 -5.60 18.08
N MET A 180 -35.89 -4.62 17.74
CA MET A 180 -37.04 -4.19 18.54
C MET A 180 -38.16 -3.69 17.62
N PRO A 181 -39.44 -3.88 18.00
CA PRO A 181 -40.52 -3.13 17.37
C PRO A 181 -40.38 -1.65 17.77
N TRP A 182 -40.36 -0.77 16.78
CA TRP A 182 -40.36 0.69 16.96
C TRP A 182 -41.53 1.29 16.19
#